data_AF-A0A821QUA9-F1
#
_entry.id   AF-A0A821QUA9-F1
#
_cell.length_a   1.000
_cell.length_b   1.000
_cell.length_c   1.000
_cell.angle_alpha   90.00
_cell.angle_beta   90.00
_cell.angle_gamma   90.00
#
_symmetry.space_group_name_H-M   'P 1'
#
loop_
_entity.id
_entity.type
_entity.pdbx_description
1 polymer ?
#
loop_
_entity_poly.entity_id
_entity_poly.type
_entity_poly.pdbx_seq_one_letter_code
_entity_poly.pdbx_strand_id
1 'polypeptide(L)'
;PENRTCAGADIEQHWCACLNWHNISIDEPIIQQFSRPVVNFLNNFVSDHKEDCATLTLLRVNKASRLEANNHLLKFVQSSDVDVRVPQFRNASSQPLNETKFYQIQFETTPGEAQF
;
A
#
# COMPACT_ATOMS: atom_id res chain seq x y z
N PRO A 1 16.68 11.94 7.25
CA PRO A 1 15.98 12.57 8.38
C PRO A 1 14.57 12.00 8.50
N GLU A 2 14.25 11.30 9.59
CA GLU A 2 12.95 10.62 9.77
C GLU A 2 11.75 11.57 9.74
N ASN A 3 11.95 12.85 10.09
CA ASN A 3 10.88 13.86 10.19
C ASN A 3 11.00 15.05 9.22
N ARG A 4 11.91 15.00 8.22
CA ARG A 4 11.99 16.11 7.25
C ARG A 4 10.88 15.95 6.22
N THR A 5 9.92 16.87 6.24
CA THR A 5 8.88 16.96 5.22
C THR A 5 9.38 17.75 4.01
N CYS A 6 8.75 17.57 2.84
CA CYS A 6 9.04 18.40 1.66
C CYS A 6 8.79 19.89 1.95
N ALA A 7 7.75 20.21 2.73
CA ALA A 7 7.52 21.59 3.20
C ALA A 7 8.66 22.11 4.09
N GLY A 8 9.17 21.30 5.02
CA GLY A 8 10.33 21.67 5.85
C GLY A 8 11.66 21.70 5.09
N ALA A 9 11.67 21.25 3.84
CA ALA A 9 12.82 21.31 2.93
C ALA A 9 12.71 22.45 1.91
N ASP A 10 11.62 23.22 1.94
CA ASP A 10 11.27 24.22 0.92
C ASP A 10 11.18 23.61 -0.50
N ILE A 11 10.63 22.39 -0.58
CA ILE A 11 10.36 21.65 -1.82
C ILE A 11 8.86 21.66 -2.07
N GLU A 12 8.44 22.18 -3.23
CA GLU A 12 7.03 22.18 -3.61
C GLU A 12 6.49 20.76 -3.72
N GLN A 13 5.22 20.58 -3.33
CA GLN A 13 4.59 19.25 -3.21
C GLN A 13 4.59 18.44 -4.51
N HIS A 14 4.67 19.09 -5.67
CA HIS A 14 4.75 18.40 -6.96
C HIS A 14 6.14 17.82 -7.27
N TRP A 15 7.21 18.30 -6.60
CA TRP A 15 8.55 17.72 -6.63
C TRP A 15 8.77 16.67 -5.52
N CYS A 16 7.78 16.50 -4.63
CA CYS A 16 7.84 15.56 -3.54
C CYS A 16 7.50 14.14 -4.02
N ALA A 17 8.50 13.43 -4.54
CA ALA A 17 8.36 12.08 -5.10
C ALA A 17 8.19 10.95 -4.06
N CYS A 18 8.10 11.27 -2.78
CA CYS A 18 8.00 10.27 -1.73
C CYS A 18 6.67 9.51 -1.79
N LEU A 19 6.75 8.18 -1.82
CA LEU A 19 5.61 7.29 -1.57
C LEU A 19 5.47 7.06 -0.07
N ASN A 20 4.23 7.04 0.43
CA ASN A 20 3.95 6.83 1.85
C ASN A 20 2.95 5.68 2.04
N TRP A 21 3.14 4.93 3.11
CA TRP A 21 2.18 3.93 3.55
C TRP A 21 1.07 4.59 4.33
N HIS A 22 -0.15 4.52 3.80
CA HIS A 22 -1.35 4.99 4.47
C HIS A 22 -2.10 3.80 5.05
N ASN A 23 -2.41 3.85 6.35
CA ASN A 23 -3.27 2.84 6.98
C ASN A 23 -4.65 2.88 6.30
N ILE A 24 -5.17 1.71 5.97
CA ILE A 24 -6.50 1.52 5.40
C ILE A 24 -7.32 0.58 6.30
N SER A 25 -8.63 0.51 6.08
CA SER A 25 -9.47 -0.36 6.89
C SER A 25 -9.18 -1.84 6.58
N ILE A 26 -9.05 -2.65 7.63
CA ILE A 26 -8.92 -4.11 7.51
C ILE A 26 -10.20 -4.78 7.01
N ASP A 27 -11.33 -4.07 7.09
CA ASP A 27 -12.64 -4.53 6.62
C ASP A 27 -12.84 -4.30 5.11
N GLU A 28 -11.87 -3.66 4.42
CA GLU A 28 -11.94 -3.52 2.98
C GLU A 28 -11.92 -4.92 2.30
N PRO A 29 -12.85 -5.21 1.37
CA PRO A 29 -12.94 -6.54 0.76
C PRO A 29 -11.64 -7.03 0.11
N ILE A 30 -10.83 -6.10 -0.40
CA ILE A 30 -9.54 -6.40 -1.04
C ILE A 30 -8.52 -7.01 -0.07
N ILE A 31 -8.61 -6.68 1.22
CA ILE A 31 -7.70 -7.21 2.25
C ILE A 31 -7.95 -8.69 2.49
N GLN A 32 -9.22 -9.08 2.53
CA GLN A 32 -9.63 -10.48 2.61
C GLN A 32 -9.27 -11.25 1.32
N GLN A 33 -9.39 -10.60 0.16
CA GLN A 33 -9.01 -11.19 -1.14
C GLN A 33 -7.51 -11.46 -1.24
N PHE A 34 -6.66 -10.69 -0.57
CA PHE A 34 -5.22 -10.92 -0.54
C PHE A 34 -4.76 -11.88 0.56
N SER A 35 -5.34 -11.82 1.76
CA SER A 35 -4.89 -12.66 2.88
C SER A 35 -5.21 -14.15 2.70
N ARG A 36 -6.40 -14.48 2.19
CA ARG A 36 -6.84 -15.88 2.06
C ARG A 36 -5.99 -16.70 1.07
N PRO A 37 -5.68 -16.20 -0.14
CA PRO A 37 -4.80 -16.94 -1.05
C PRO A 37 -3.39 -17.16 -0.51
N VAL A 38 -2.87 -16.24 0.31
CA VAL A 38 -1.55 -16.42 0.95
C VAL A 38 -1.58 -17.59 1.93
N VAL A 39 -2.63 -17.72 2.76
CA VAL A 39 -2.78 -18.89 3.65
C VAL A 39 -2.88 -20.18 2.85
N ASN A 40 -3.64 -20.18 1.74
CA ASN A 40 -3.72 -21.36 0.86
C ASN A 40 -2.37 -21.70 0.23
N PHE A 41 -1.61 -20.67 -0.19
CA PHE A 41 -0.26 -20.85 -0.70
C PHE A 41 0.65 -21.48 0.36
N LEU A 42 0.62 -21.00 1.61
CA LEU A 42 1.42 -21.57 2.70
C LEU A 42 1.10 -23.06 2.93
N ASN A 43 -0.19 -23.41 2.99
CA ASN A 43 -0.62 -24.81 3.13
C ASN A 43 -0.19 -25.69 1.95
N ASN A 44 -0.22 -25.15 0.72
CA ASN A 44 0.25 -25.85 -0.46
C ASN A 44 1.78 -25.97 -0.49
N PHE A 45 2.49 -24.97 0.00
CA PHE A 45 3.95 -24.95 0.05
C PHE A 45 4.51 -26.05 0.97
N VAL A 46 3.81 -26.35 2.07
CA VAL A 46 4.19 -27.42 3.01
C VAL A 46 3.46 -28.74 2.75
N SER A 47 2.88 -28.93 1.56
CA SER A 47 1.99 -30.07 1.30
C SER A 47 2.64 -31.44 1.46
N ASP A 48 3.95 -31.52 1.25
CA ASP A 48 4.72 -32.76 1.34
C ASP A 48 5.00 -33.17 2.80
N HIS A 49 4.75 -32.26 3.74
CA HIS A 49 4.94 -32.44 5.19
C HIS A 49 3.61 -32.32 5.97
N LYS A 50 2.47 -32.64 5.34
CA LYS A 50 1.14 -32.57 5.98
C LYS A 50 0.97 -33.44 7.22
N GLU A 51 1.78 -34.49 7.38
CA GLU A 51 1.76 -35.34 8.57
C GLU A 51 2.48 -34.68 9.76
N ASP A 52 3.44 -33.79 9.48
CA ASP A 52 4.24 -33.07 10.49
C ASP A 52 3.69 -31.65 10.77
N CYS A 53 2.95 -31.08 9.82
CA CYS A 53 2.48 -29.70 9.84
C CYS A 53 0.96 -29.60 9.92
N ALA A 54 0.45 -28.72 10.79
CA ALA A 54 -0.98 -28.46 10.88
C ALA A 54 -1.48 -27.57 9.72
N THR A 55 -2.68 -27.84 9.24
CA THR A 55 -3.36 -27.00 8.24
C THR A 55 -3.68 -25.63 8.83
N LEU A 56 -3.13 -24.58 8.23
CA LEU A 56 -3.35 -23.19 8.66
C LEU A 56 -4.68 -22.65 8.14
N THR A 57 -5.31 -21.81 8.95
CA THR A 57 -6.47 -21.00 8.58
C THR A 57 -6.24 -19.56 9.00
N LEU A 58 -6.84 -18.61 8.28
CA LEU A 58 -6.75 -17.19 8.63
C LEU A 58 -7.51 -16.94 9.94
N LEU A 59 -6.81 -16.45 10.97
CA LEU A 59 -7.40 -16.08 12.26
C LEU A 59 -7.97 -14.67 12.21
N ARG A 60 -7.12 -13.67 11.93
CA ARG A 60 -7.50 -12.26 11.82
C ARG A 60 -6.48 -11.45 11.05
N VAL A 61 -6.89 -10.26 10.61
CA VAL A 61 -5.99 -9.25 10.02
C VAL A 61 -5.76 -8.16 11.06
N ASN A 62 -4.51 -7.82 11.33
CA ASN A 62 -4.14 -6.83 12.35
C ASN A 62 -3.94 -5.44 11.75
N LYS A 63 -3.33 -5.37 10.56
CA LYS A 63 -2.97 -4.11 9.93
C LYS A 63 -3.05 -4.24 8.42
N ALA A 64 -3.49 -3.17 7.78
CA ALA A 64 -3.43 -3.01 6.34
C ALA A 64 -2.97 -1.58 6.00
N SER A 65 -2.09 -1.45 5.03
CA SER A 65 -1.69 -0.16 4.47
C SER A 65 -1.58 -0.21 2.95
N ARG A 66 -1.90 0.90 2.31
CA ARG A 66 -1.72 1.10 0.87
C ARG A 66 -0.58 2.09 0.63
N LEU A 67 0.28 1.79 -0.34
CA LEU A 67 1.31 2.71 -0.78
C LEU A 67 0.68 3.76 -1.71
N GLU A 68 0.76 5.03 -1.35
CA GLU A 68 0.22 6.13 -2.15
C GLU A 68 1.27 7.20 -2.39
N ALA A 69 1.19 7.81 -3.57
CA ALA A 69 1.96 8.99 -3.92
C ALA A 69 1.25 10.25 -3.43
N ASN A 70 2.00 11.35 -3.37
CA ASN A 70 1.44 12.66 -3.09
C ASN A 70 0.34 13.03 -4.10
N ASN A 71 -0.86 13.39 -3.62
CA ASN A 71 -1.97 13.79 -4.49
C ASN A 71 -1.63 15.01 -5.39
N HIS A 72 -0.74 15.89 -4.94
CA HIS A 72 -0.24 17.00 -5.76
C HIS A 72 0.63 16.49 -6.91
N LEU A 73 1.47 15.47 -6.67
CA LEU A 73 2.24 14.82 -7.73
C LEU A 73 1.30 14.12 -8.72
N LEU A 74 0.31 13.37 -8.25
CA LEU A 74 -0.66 12.67 -9.10
C LEU A 74 -1.48 13.60 -10.00
N LYS A 75 -1.73 14.83 -9.53
CA LYS A 75 -2.49 15.84 -10.28
C LYS A 75 -1.61 16.76 -11.12
N PHE A 76 -0.28 16.71 -10.99
CA PHE A 76 0.61 17.60 -11.71
C PHE A 76 0.57 17.33 -13.22
N VAL A 77 0.44 18.39 -14.02
CA VAL A 77 0.41 18.30 -15.49
C VAL A 77 1.69 18.87 -16.08
N GLN A 78 2.00 20.11 -15.74
CA GLN A 78 3.15 20.85 -16.24
C GLN A 78 3.40 22.07 -15.35
N SER A 79 4.55 22.72 -15.52
CA SER A 79 4.77 24.04 -14.93
C SER A 79 4.19 25.14 -15.82
N SER A 80 3.67 26.18 -15.19
CA SER A 80 2.97 27.29 -15.86
C SER A 80 3.86 28.51 -16.14
N ASP A 81 5.09 28.49 -15.62
CA ASP A 81 6.05 29.57 -15.60
C ASP A 81 7.37 29.19 -16.27
N VAL A 82 8.15 30.19 -16.67
CA VAL A 82 9.42 30.03 -17.40
C VAL A 82 10.51 29.39 -16.53
N ASP A 83 10.49 29.67 -15.22
CA ASP A 83 11.41 29.12 -14.22
C ASP A 83 10.91 27.82 -13.56
N VAL A 84 9.78 27.27 -14.02
CA VAL A 84 9.32 25.90 -13.73
C VAL A 84 8.97 25.67 -12.24
N ARG A 85 8.57 26.71 -11.50
CA ARG A 85 8.23 26.65 -10.07
C ARG A 85 6.74 26.57 -9.80
N VAL A 86 5.90 27.09 -10.68
CA VAL A 86 4.45 27.20 -10.47
C VAL A 86 3.74 26.02 -11.13
N PRO A 87 3.20 25.07 -10.35
CA PRO A 87 2.58 23.88 -10.90
C PRO A 87 1.17 24.15 -11.44
N GLN A 88 0.85 23.55 -12.58
CA GLN A 88 -0.51 23.41 -13.08
C GLN A 88 -1.04 22.02 -12.73
N PHE A 89 -2.15 21.98 -11.98
CA PHE A 89 -2.81 20.73 -11.59
C PHE A 89 -4.03 20.45 -12.44
N ARG A 90 -4.30 19.17 -12.70
CA ARG A 90 -5.50 18.70 -13.38
C ARG A 90 -6.70 18.79 -12.42
N ASN A 91 -7.86 19.22 -12.95
CA ASN A 91 -9.11 19.18 -12.19
C ASN A 91 -9.47 17.72 -11.86
N ALA A 92 -10.07 17.50 -10.69
CA ALA A 92 -10.31 16.19 -10.05
C ALA A 92 -11.17 15.16 -10.84
N SER A 93 -11.53 15.47 -12.09
CA SER A 93 -12.41 14.68 -12.96
C SER A 93 -11.66 13.78 -13.95
N SER A 94 -10.32 13.77 -13.94
CA SER A 94 -9.56 12.85 -14.77
C SER A 94 -9.48 11.47 -14.15
N GLN A 95 -9.85 10.47 -14.95
CA GLN A 95 -9.75 9.03 -14.67
C GLN A 95 -8.48 8.70 -13.86
N PRO A 96 -8.58 7.79 -12.87
CA PRO A 96 -7.38 7.30 -12.22
C PRO A 96 -6.44 6.75 -13.31
N LEU A 97 -5.17 7.15 -13.27
CA LEU A 97 -4.14 6.44 -14.02
C LEU A 97 -4.27 4.95 -13.67
N ASN A 98 -4.05 4.05 -14.63
CA ASN A 98 -4.01 2.60 -14.40
C ASN A 98 -2.77 2.28 -13.54
N GLU A 99 -2.83 2.69 -12.27
CA GLU A 99 -1.75 2.60 -11.31
C GLU A 99 -1.83 1.26 -10.59
N THR A 100 -0.72 0.53 -10.61
CA THR A 100 -0.53 -0.61 -9.74
C THR A 100 -0.56 -0.12 -8.30
N LYS A 101 -1.53 -0.63 -7.53
CA LYS A 101 -1.65 -0.32 -6.10
C LYS A 101 -0.90 -1.39 -5.30
N PHE A 102 0.02 -0.94 -4.45
CA PHE A 102 0.72 -1.83 -3.53
C PHE A 102 0.04 -1.81 -2.16
N TYR A 103 -0.13 -3.00 -1.61
CA TYR A 103 -0.72 -3.21 -0.29
C TYR A 103 0.27 -3.95 0.60
N GLN A 104 0.30 -3.58 1.87
CA GLN A 104 1.03 -4.30 2.92
C GLN A 104 0.00 -4.71 3.96
N ILE A 105 -0.12 -6.01 4.19
CA ILE A 105 -1.14 -6.61 5.05
C ILE A 105 -0.42 -7.48 6.05
N GLN A 106 -0.77 -7.31 7.33
CA GLN A 106 -0.30 -8.15 8.41
C GLN A 106 -1.47 -8.95 8.96
N PHE A 107 -1.31 -10.27 9.06
CA PHE A 107 -2.36 -11.18 9.52
C PHE A 107 -1.82 -12.28 10.41
N GLU A 108 -2.72 -12.90 11.15
CA GLU A 108 -2.44 -14.05 12.01
C GLU A 108 -3.14 -15.30 11.48
N THR A 109 -2.49 -16.45 11.66
CA THR A 109 -3.06 -17.76 11.32
C THR A 109 -3.28 -18.62 12.55
N THR A 110 -4.21 -19.57 12.46
CA THR A 110 -4.42 -20.61 13.47
C THR A 110 -4.36 -22.00 12.81
N PRO A 111 -3.76 -23.02 13.44
CA PRO A 111 -3.17 -23.03 14.79
C PRO A 111 -1.80 -22.32 14.90
N GLY A 112 -1.39 -22.02 16.13
CA GLY A 112 -0.05 -21.48 16.45
C GLY A 112 0.07 -19.96 16.47
N GLU A 113 -1.00 -19.22 16.13
CA GLU A 113 -1.06 -17.74 16.20
C GLU A 113 0.11 -17.04 15.51
N ALA A 114 0.63 -17.66 14.44
CA ALA A 114 1.76 -17.13 13.68
C ALA A 114 1.36 -15.82 12.97
N GLN A 115 2.24 -14.82 13.06
CA GLN A 115 2.06 -13.50 12.46
C GLN A 115 2.87 -13.39 11.17
N PHE A 116 2.21 -13.01 10.08
CA PHE A 116 2.77 -12.79 8.74
C PHE A 116 2.54 -11.35 8.29
#